data_AF-M9R395-F1
#
_entry.id   AF-M9R395-F1
#
_cell.length_a   1.000
_cell.length_b   1.000
_cell.length_c   1.000
_cell.angle_alpha   90.00
_cell.angle_beta   90.00
_cell.angle_gamma   90.00
#
_symmetry.space_group_name_H-M   'P 1'
#
loop_
_entity.id
_entity.type
_entity.pdbx_description
1 polymer ?
#
loop_
_entity_poly.entity_id
_entity_poly.type
_entity_poly.pdbx_seq_one_letter_code
_entity_poly.pdbx_strand_id
1 'polypeptide(L)'
;MVEHLTLDGVRALGPSAVGTPILVVFWSFQATFGSIPIWVRWGGLWEKIGVIPLTTKIGTIQMAGIGSYLKKHTEALVKDVGIEAACQLTGKSKATLGRYYSDSEEHADRFMSVEAVARLEAAASYPHVTSALAELHGDTLDKTNSHKNSHGGINSDVISLSQRFAMLMGEYQISIEDGVITNNEAKRLLRETVELQKVLIDMKLHLEDEK
;
A
#
# COMPACT_ATOMS: atom_id res chain seq x y z
N MET A 1 27.32 -2.02 -45.27
CA MET A 1 26.06 -2.68 -44.84
C MET A 1 25.98 -2.47 -43.35
N VAL A 2 25.30 -1.45 -42.83
CA VAL A 2 23.84 -1.19 -42.80
C VAL A 2 23.74 0.32 -42.44
N GLU A 3 23.41 1.30 -43.31
CA GLU A 3 22.07 1.74 -43.81
C GLU A 3 20.91 1.40 -42.88
N HIS A 4 19.96 2.23 -42.46
CA HIS A 4 19.58 3.64 -42.61
C HIS A 4 18.32 3.81 -41.71
N LEU A 5 17.79 5.03 -41.60
CA LEU A 5 16.44 5.45 -41.14
C LEU A 5 16.29 5.79 -39.64
N THR A 6 16.45 7.04 -39.21
CA THR A 6 15.59 8.24 -39.36
C THR A 6 14.18 8.13 -38.79
N LEU A 7 13.93 8.94 -37.75
CA LEU A 7 12.66 9.65 -37.62
C LEU A 7 12.95 11.08 -37.15
N ASP A 8 12.84 11.98 -38.12
CA ASP A 8 12.54 13.41 -37.97
C ASP A 8 11.37 13.62 -36.98
N GLY A 9 11.22 14.71 -36.25
CA GLY A 9 11.87 16.00 -36.29
C GLY A 9 10.87 17.03 -35.76
N VAL A 10 11.30 17.92 -34.87
CA VAL A 10 10.86 19.32 -34.88
C VAL A 10 12.05 20.17 -34.48
N ARG A 11 12.42 21.04 -35.41
CA ARG A 11 13.48 22.03 -35.38
C ARG A 11 12.80 23.40 -35.37
N ALA A 12 13.15 24.25 -34.41
CA ALA A 12 13.09 25.71 -34.54
C ALA A 12 14.41 26.23 -33.92
N LEU A 13 15.48 26.28 -34.70
CA LEU A 13 16.02 27.48 -35.37
C LEU A 13 16.35 28.63 -34.38
N GLY A 14 17.65 28.80 -34.12
CA GLY A 14 18.29 29.90 -33.37
C GLY A 14 18.44 31.17 -34.24
N PRO A 15 19.57 31.94 -34.22
CA PRO A 15 20.77 31.98 -33.35
C PRO A 15 20.79 33.34 -32.58
N SER A 16 21.74 33.78 -31.74
CA SER A 16 23.19 33.90 -31.83
C SER A 16 23.63 34.72 -30.59
N ALA A 17 24.67 34.30 -29.86
CA ALA A 17 25.73 35.18 -29.31
C ALA A 17 26.65 34.41 -28.36
N VAL A 18 27.90 34.34 -28.79
CA VAL A 18 29.16 34.03 -28.11
C VAL A 18 29.17 34.33 -26.60
N GLY A 19 29.54 33.34 -25.78
CA GLY A 19 29.88 33.50 -24.36
C GLY A 19 30.40 32.20 -23.75
N THR A 20 31.68 32.19 -23.39
CA THR A 20 32.49 31.10 -22.79
C THR A 20 31.80 30.23 -21.73
N PRO A 21 32.08 28.90 -21.65
CA PRO A 21 31.64 28.08 -20.52
C PRO A 21 32.43 28.46 -19.26
N ILE A 22 31.75 28.99 -18.24
CA ILE A 22 32.35 29.22 -16.93
C ILE A 22 32.40 27.89 -16.19
N LEU A 23 33.64 27.43 -15.94
CA LEU A 23 33.94 26.34 -15.03
C LEU A 23 33.57 26.79 -13.60
N VAL A 24 32.47 26.29 -13.05
CA VAL A 24 32.10 26.55 -11.64
C VAL A 24 32.85 25.57 -10.76
N VAL A 25 33.96 26.03 -10.21
CA VAL A 25 34.70 25.34 -9.13
C VAL A 25 33.88 25.49 -7.84
N PHE A 26 33.37 24.39 -7.30
CA PHE A 26 32.78 24.37 -5.96
C PHE A 26 33.90 24.50 -4.92
N TRP A 27 33.97 25.64 -4.25
CA TRP A 27 34.74 25.79 -3.02
C TRP A 27 33.89 25.32 -1.84
N SER A 28 34.44 24.39 -1.05
CA SER A 28 33.87 23.93 0.22
C SER A 28 33.53 25.12 1.12
N PHE A 29 32.25 25.31 1.44
CA PHE A 29 31.78 26.30 2.40
C PHE A 29 31.10 25.58 3.56
N GLN A 30 31.63 25.80 4.76
CA GLN A 30 31.21 25.14 5.99
C GLN A 30 29.70 25.29 6.23
N ALA A 31 29.05 24.15 6.48
CA ALA A 31 27.63 24.04 6.77
C ALA A 31 27.32 24.48 8.21
N THR A 32 26.76 25.67 8.38
CA THR A 32 25.92 25.99 9.53
C THR A 32 24.46 26.00 9.07
N PHE A 33 23.80 24.85 9.27
CA PHE A 33 22.40 24.58 8.94
C PHE A 33 21.44 25.44 9.77
N GLY A 34 20.49 26.12 9.11
CA GLY A 34 19.38 26.78 9.79
C GLY A 34 18.43 27.58 8.88
N SER A 35 18.90 28.02 7.71
CA SER A 35 18.06 28.81 6.80
C SER A 35 18.64 28.92 5.40
N ILE A 36 17.79 28.88 4.36
CA ILE A 36 18.21 29.10 2.97
C ILE A 36 17.92 30.57 2.62
N PRO A 37 18.95 31.40 2.36
CA PRO A 37 18.74 32.76 1.86
C PRO A 37 18.32 32.72 0.39
N ILE A 38 17.29 33.48 0.03
CA ILE A 38 16.88 33.69 -1.36
C ILE A 38 17.63 34.91 -1.90
N TRP A 39 18.34 34.70 -3.00
CA TRP A 39 19.07 35.75 -3.72
C TRP A 39 18.43 35.98 -5.08
N VAL A 40 18.25 37.25 -5.45
CA VAL A 40 17.81 37.66 -6.78
C VAL A 40 18.90 38.54 -7.39
N ARG A 41 19.12 38.37 -8.69
CA ARG A 41 20.13 39.12 -9.44
C ARG A 41 19.42 40.12 -10.35
N TRP A 42 19.83 41.39 -10.26
CA TRP A 42 19.40 42.46 -11.15
C TRP A 42 20.61 43.33 -11.51
N GLY A 43 20.79 43.65 -12.79
CA GLY A 43 21.83 44.59 -13.24
C GLY A 43 23.26 44.21 -12.86
N GLY A 44 23.59 42.91 -12.78
CA GLY A 44 24.93 42.43 -12.42
C GLY A 44 25.22 42.33 -10.92
N LEU A 45 24.32 42.84 -10.06
CA LEU A 45 24.44 42.82 -8.61
C LEU A 45 23.49 41.79 -7.99
N TRP A 46 23.93 41.11 -6.93
CA TRP A 46 23.13 40.16 -6.17
C TRP A 46 22.55 40.84 -4.94
N GLU A 47 21.22 40.82 -4.79
CA GLU A 47 20.53 41.31 -3.60
C GLU A 47 19.81 40.17 -2.87
N LYS A 48 19.92 40.18 -1.54
CA LYS A 48 19.25 39.22 -0.66
C LYS A 48 17.83 39.72 -0.38
N ILE A 49 16.84 39.03 -0.92
CA ILE A 49 15.43 39.46 -0.82
C ILE A 49 14.67 38.79 0.32
N GLY A 50 15.21 37.72 0.91
CA GLY A 50 14.53 37.01 1.99
C GLY A 50 15.30 35.82 2.54
N VAL A 51 14.75 35.24 3.59
CA VAL A 51 15.26 34.03 4.24
C VAL A 51 14.08 33.07 4.41
N ILE A 52 14.20 31.85 3.89
CA ILE A 52 13.23 30.79 4.19
C ILE A 52 13.71 30.12 5.48
N PRO A 53 12.96 30.21 6.59
CA PRO A 53 13.26 29.41 7.78
C PRO A 53 13.05 27.94 7.42
N LEU A 54 14.09 27.12 7.58
CA LEU A 54 13.98 25.67 7.38
C LEU A 54 13.37 25.03 8.64
N THR A 55 12.14 25.43 8.98
CA THR A 55 11.36 24.82 10.08
C THR A 55 10.08 24.20 9.54
N THR A 56 10.18 23.47 8.45
CA THR A 56 9.11 22.55 8.07
C THR A 56 9.58 21.18 8.49
N LYS A 57 8.97 20.62 9.54
CA LYS A 57 9.07 19.20 9.84
C LYS A 57 8.63 18.43 8.59
N ILE A 58 9.61 17.98 7.79
CA ILE A 58 9.40 17.13 6.62
C ILE A 58 8.83 15.75 7.03
N GLY A 59 8.70 15.45 8.32
CA GLY A 59 8.19 14.18 8.84
C GLY A 59 6.72 14.09 9.25
N THR A 60 5.93 15.18 9.29
CA THR A 60 4.58 15.12 9.92
C THR A 60 3.41 15.13 8.91
N ILE A 61 3.60 15.63 7.69
CA ILE A 61 2.50 15.82 6.74
C ILE A 61 1.99 14.48 6.16
N GLN A 62 2.85 13.46 6.04
CA GLN A 62 2.46 12.17 5.46
C GLN A 62 1.75 11.23 6.48
N MET A 63 2.08 11.36 7.77
CA MET A 63 1.43 10.59 8.85
C MET A 63 0.02 11.09 9.18
N ALA A 64 -0.22 12.41 9.10
CA ALA A 64 -1.53 13.00 9.41
C ALA A 64 -2.63 12.54 8.45
N GLY A 65 -2.29 12.28 7.18
CA GLY A 65 -3.23 11.75 6.19
C GLY A 65 -3.59 10.29 6.46
N ILE A 66 -2.59 9.42 6.55
CA ILE A 66 -2.79 7.97 6.72
C ILE A 66 -3.47 7.66 8.07
N GLY A 67 -3.01 8.29 9.15
CA GLY A 67 -3.56 8.09 10.49
C GLY A 67 -5.04 8.48 10.58
N SER A 68 -5.41 9.68 10.12
CA SER A 68 -6.82 10.12 10.14
C SER A 68 -7.70 9.28 9.21
N TYR A 69 -7.17 8.83 8.08
CA TYR A 69 -7.87 7.92 7.17
C TYR A 69 -8.17 6.58 7.86
N LEU A 70 -7.17 5.91 8.44
CA LEU A 70 -7.38 4.68 9.20
C LEU A 70 -8.32 4.85 10.41
N LYS A 71 -8.25 6.00 11.09
CA LYS A 71 -9.16 6.34 12.21
C LYS A 71 -10.61 6.45 11.75
N LYS A 72 -10.88 7.10 10.62
CA LYS A 72 -12.23 7.17 10.03
C LYS A 72 -12.79 5.80 9.67
N HIS A 73 -11.97 4.93 9.09
CA HIS A 73 -12.38 3.57 8.76
C HIS A 73 -12.58 2.70 10.03
N THR A 74 -11.79 2.93 11.07
CA THR A 74 -12.01 2.32 12.39
C THR A 74 -13.31 2.79 13.03
N GLU A 75 -13.67 4.08 12.89
CA GLU A 75 -14.96 4.60 13.35
C GLU A 75 -16.12 3.96 12.59
N ALA A 76 -16.02 3.85 11.27
CA ALA A 76 -17.01 3.19 10.42
C ALA A 76 -17.21 1.72 10.81
N LEU A 77 -16.12 0.99 11.07
CA LEU A 77 -16.15 -0.38 11.57
C LEU A 77 -16.94 -0.52 12.87
N VAL A 78 -16.64 0.34 13.86
CA VAL A 78 -17.34 0.31 15.15
C VAL A 78 -18.81 0.69 15.01
N LYS A 79 -19.16 1.58 14.08
CA LYS A 79 -20.55 1.97 13.80
C LYS A 79 -21.33 0.87 13.09
N ASP A 80 -20.72 0.15 12.15
CA ASP A 80 -21.35 -0.97 11.42
C ASP A 80 -21.66 -2.14 12.37
N VAL A 81 -20.71 -2.49 13.26
CA VAL A 81 -20.91 -3.54 14.26
C VAL A 81 -21.83 -3.08 15.40
N GLY A 82 -21.77 -1.79 15.76
CA GLY A 82 -22.47 -1.21 16.91
C GLY A 82 -21.61 -1.22 18.18
N ILE A 83 -21.67 -0.12 18.96
CA ILE A 83 -20.74 0.14 20.06
C ILE A 83 -20.78 -0.91 21.19
N GLU A 84 -21.96 -1.41 21.55
CA GLU A 84 -22.12 -2.41 22.62
C GLU A 84 -21.56 -3.78 22.20
N ALA A 85 -21.90 -4.23 20.99
CA ALA A 85 -21.35 -5.46 20.41
C ALA A 85 -19.83 -5.36 20.24
N ALA A 86 -19.33 -4.20 19.80
CA ALA A 86 -17.91 -3.95 19.66
C ALA A 86 -17.16 -4.03 21.01
N CYS A 87 -17.76 -3.52 22.10
CA CYS A 87 -17.19 -3.65 23.44
C CYS A 87 -17.09 -5.12 23.88
N GLN A 88 -18.12 -5.91 23.61
CA GLN A 88 -18.14 -7.34 23.93
C GLN A 88 -17.11 -8.13 23.12
N LEU A 89 -17.08 -7.93 21.80
CA LEU A 89 -16.17 -8.64 20.89
C LEU A 89 -14.70 -8.32 21.15
N THR A 90 -14.38 -7.07 21.46
CA THR A 90 -12.99 -6.63 21.67
C THR A 90 -12.52 -6.76 23.13
N GLY A 91 -13.46 -6.86 24.08
CA GLY A 91 -13.18 -6.78 25.51
C GLY A 91 -12.69 -5.40 25.96
N LYS A 92 -12.92 -4.35 25.16
CA LYS A 92 -12.52 -2.96 25.46
C LYS A 92 -13.72 -2.13 25.89
N SER A 93 -13.48 -1.15 26.75
CA SER A 93 -14.52 -0.20 27.13
C SER A 93 -14.87 0.77 26.00
N LYS A 94 -16.10 1.29 26.00
CA LYS A 94 -16.57 2.33 25.07
C LYS A 94 -15.62 3.53 24.99
N ALA A 95 -15.11 3.99 26.13
CA ALA A 95 -14.13 5.08 26.18
C ALA A 95 -12.81 4.71 25.50
N THR A 96 -12.38 3.45 25.59
CA THR A 96 -11.17 2.96 24.93
C THR A 96 -11.35 2.88 23.43
N LEU A 97 -12.48 2.35 22.96
CA LEU A 97 -12.83 2.30 21.53
C LEU A 97 -12.90 3.71 20.94
N GLY A 98 -13.54 4.65 21.64
CA GLY A 98 -13.63 6.06 21.24
C GLY A 98 -12.27 6.72 20.99
N ARG A 99 -11.25 6.34 21.77
CA ARG A 99 -9.89 6.89 21.60
C ARG A 99 -9.18 6.34 20.37
N TYR A 100 -9.51 5.12 19.92
CA TYR A 100 -8.84 4.52 18.76
C TYR A 100 -9.12 5.28 17.47
N TYR A 101 -10.33 5.84 17.32
CA TYR A 101 -10.71 6.63 16.14
C TYR A 101 -10.82 8.14 16.41
N SER A 102 -10.29 8.63 17.53
CA SER A 102 -10.24 10.07 17.81
C SER A 102 -9.09 10.74 17.07
N ASP A 103 -9.36 11.86 16.38
CA ASP A 103 -8.38 12.68 15.67
C ASP A 103 -7.67 13.72 16.56
N SER A 104 -7.98 13.75 17.86
CA SER A 104 -7.31 14.62 18.84
C SER A 104 -5.81 14.34 18.93
N GLU A 105 -4.97 15.37 19.08
CA GLU A 105 -3.51 15.23 19.19
C GLU A 105 -3.07 14.27 20.30
N GLU A 106 -3.78 14.25 21.45
CA GLU A 106 -3.53 13.33 22.57
C GLU A 106 -3.69 11.83 22.22
N HIS A 107 -4.37 11.53 21.11
CA HIS A 107 -4.70 10.17 20.68
C HIS A 107 -4.27 9.89 19.23
N ALA A 108 -3.47 10.77 18.62
CA ALA A 108 -3.05 10.63 17.23
C ALA A 108 -2.36 9.29 16.96
N ASP A 109 -1.48 8.85 17.87
CA ASP A 109 -0.72 7.60 17.73
C ASP A 109 -1.44 6.37 18.31
N ARG A 110 -2.67 6.54 18.79
CA ARG A 110 -3.45 5.46 19.40
C ARG A 110 -4.38 4.83 18.38
N PHE A 111 -4.01 3.64 17.91
CA PHE A 111 -4.78 2.84 16.97
C PHE A 111 -5.34 1.58 17.62
N MET A 112 -6.39 1.04 17.00
CA MET A 112 -6.96 -0.25 17.40
C MET A 112 -5.95 -1.37 17.12
N SER A 113 -5.87 -2.38 18.01
CA SER A 113 -5.01 -3.54 17.74
C SER A 113 -5.53 -4.32 16.53
N VAL A 114 -4.62 -4.90 15.75
CA VAL A 114 -4.96 -5.71 14.57
C VAL A 114 -5.91 -6.85 14.94
N GLU A 115 -5.70 -7.49 16.09
CA GLU A 115 -6.58 -8.53 16.62
C GLU A 115 -8.02 -8.03 16.87
N ALA A 116 -8.18 -6.82 17.42
CA ALA A 116 -9.50 -6.24 17.67
C ALA A 116 -10.18 -5.86 16.35
N VAL A 117 -9.41 -5.35 15.38
CA VAL A 117 -9.91 -5.09 14.01
C VAL A 117 -10.42 -6.38 13.38
N ALA A 118 -9.64 -7.46 13.40
CA ALA A 118 -10.03 -8.75 12.82
C ALA A 118 -11.33 -9.30 13.46
N ARG A 119 -11.43 -9.25 14.80
CA ARG A 119 -12.65 -9.68 15.52
C ARG A 119 -13.88 -8.84 15.15
N LEU A 120 -13.73 -7.53 14.98
CA LEU A 120 -14.82 -6.65 14.58
C LEU A 120 -15.20 -6.86 13.12
N GLU A 121 -14.24 -6.98 12.21
CA GLU A 121 -14.51 -7.19 10.78
C GLU A 121 -15.17 -8.53 10.48
N ALA A 122 -14.90 -9.56 11.28
CA ALA A 122 -15.60 -10.83 11.20
C ALA A 122 -17.12 -10.71 11.51
N ALA A 123 -17.50 -9.74 12.36
CA ALA A 123 -18.89 -9.45 12.70
C ALA A 123 -19.50 -8.32 11.84
N ALA A 124 -18.68 -7.56 11.12
CA ALA A 124 -19.10 -6.43 10.31
C ALA A 124 -19.70 -6.86 8.96
N SER A 125 -20.48 -5.97 8.36
CA SER A 125 -21.03 -6.17 7.02
C SER A 125 -19.93 -6.04 5.95
N TYR A 126 -18.90 -5.23 6.24
CA TYR A 126 -17.83 -4.87 5.32
C TYR A 126 -16.47 -4.77 6.06
N PRO A 127 -15.34 -5.22 5.45
CA PRO A 127 -14.02 -5.13 6.07
C PRO A 127 -13.43 -3.71 5.94
N HIS A 128 -13.93 -2.76 6.74
CA HIS A 128 -13.64 -1.32 6.61
C HIS A 128 -12.16 -0.95 6.73
N VAL A 129 -11.43 -1.56 7.66
CA VAL A 129 -10.00 -1.25 7.91
C VAL A 129 -9.13 -2.02 6.94
N THR A 130 -9.44 -3.29 6.66
CA THR A 130 -8.70 -4.07 5.68
C THR A 130 -8.86 -3.50 4.26
N SER A 131 -10.03 -2.97 3.90
CA SER A 131 -10.20 -2.26 2.63
C SER A 131 -9.36 -0.98 2.59
N ALA A 132 -9.34 -0.21 3.68
CA ALA A 132 -8.51 0.99 3.79
C ALA A 132 -7.02 0.67 3.61
N LEU A 133 -6.55 -0.43 4.20
CA LEU A 133 -5.17 -0.88 4.03
C LEU A 133 -4.90 -1.29 2.58
N ALA A 134 -5.80 -2.02 1.93
CA ALA A 134 -5.68 -2.36 0.51
C ALA A 134 -5.60 -1.10 -0.37
N GLU A 135 -6.50 -0.14 -0.16
CA GLU A 135 -6.51 1.14 -0.87
C GLU A 135 -5.20 1.93 -0.70
N LEU A 136 -4.64 1.96 0.52
CA LEU A 136 -3.35 2.59 0.80
C LEU A 136 -2.18 1.88 0.11
N HIS A 137 -2.29 0.57 -0.11
CA HIS A 137 -1.32 -0.22 -0.86
C HIS A 137 -1.51 -0.11 -2.39
N GLY A 138 -2.60 0.49 -2.85
CA GLY A 138 -2.96 0.57 -4.28
C GLY A 138 -3.60 -0.71 -4.81
N ASP A 139 -4.01 -1.62 -3.92
CA ASP A 139 -4.72 -2.85 -4.24
C ASP A 139 -6.24 -2.66 -4.11
N THR A 140 -7.02 -3.51 -4.78
CA THR A 140 -8.48 -3.54 -4.65
C THR A 140 -8.90 -4.84 -3.98
N LEU A 141 -9.73 -4.74 -2.94
CA LEU A 141 -10.19 -5.90 -2.18
C LEU A 141 -11.41 -6.53 -2.87
N ASP A 142 -11.21 -7.62 -3.59
CA ASP A 142 -12.30 -8.43 -4.15
C ASP A 142 -12.89 -9.34 -3.08
N LYS A 143 -14.03 -8.93 -2.50
CA LYS A 143 -14.80 -9.75 -1.54
C LYS A 143 -15.62 -10.81 -2.27
N THR A 144 -14.95 -11.82 -2.83
CA THR A 144 -15.62 -13.06 -3.23
C THR A 144 -15.98 -13.80 -1.95
N ASN A 145 -17.28 -13.95 -1.65
CA ASN A 145 -17.87 -14.45 -0.39
C ASN A 145 -17.50 -15.90 0.02
N SER A 146 -16.30 -16.42 -0.32
CA SER A 146 -15.95 -17.83 -0.13
C SER A 146 -15.48 -18.21 1.27
N HIS A 147 -15.13 -17.27 2.14
CA HIS A 147 -14.64 -17.57 3.50
C HIS A 147 -15.66 -17.23 4.59
N LYS A 148 -16.86 -17.81 4.51
CA LYS A 148 -17.73 -17.92 5.68
C LYS A 148 -17.77 -19.38 6.11
N ASN A 149 -16.87 -19.71 7.04
CA ASN A 149 -17.05 -20.75 8.05
C ASN A 149 -17.27 -22.17 7.53
N SER A 150 -16.37 -22.71 6.69
CA SER A 150 -16.28 -24.17 6.59
C SER A 150 -15.56 -24.70 7.82
N HIS A 151 -16.33 -25.01 8.87
CA HIS A 151 -15.91 -25.95 9.92
C HIS A 151 -15.72 -27.35 9.30
N GLY A 152 -14.68 -27.48 8.49
CA GLY A 152 -14.15 -28.76 8.04
C GLY A 152 -12.84 -28.97 8.77
N GLY A 153 -12.68 -30.08 9.50
CA GLY A 153 -11.42 -30.39 10.17
C GLY A 153 -10.27 -30.60 9.17
N ILE A 154 -9.03 -30.72 9.65
CA ILE A 154 -7.81 -30.83 8.83
C ILE A 154 -7.95 -31.78 7.62
N ASN A 155 -8.72 -32.86 7.76
CA ASN A 155 -8.98 -33.82 6.67
C ASN A 155 -9.69 -33.19 5.45
N SER A 156 -10.63 -32.26 5.63
CA SER A 156 -11.26 -31.57 4.50
C SER A 156 -10.31 -30.61 3.81
N ASP A 157 -9.38 -30.02 4.55
CA ASP A 157 -8.38 -29.11 3.97
C ASP A 157 -7.38 -29.89 3.12
N VAL A 158 -6.96 -31.07 3.57
CA VAL A 158 -6.08 -31.97 2.80
C VAL A 158 -6.77 -32.43 1.50
N ILE A 159 -8.06 -32.75 1.55
CA ILE A 159 -8.84 -33.10 0.35
C ILE A 159 -8.91 -31.91 -0.60
N SER A 160 -9.23 -30.72 -0.08
CA SER A 160 -9.32 -29.48 -0.87
C SER A 160 -7.98 -29.12 -1.50
N LEU A 161 -6.88 -29.25 -0.74
CA LEU A 161 -5.52 -29.02 -1.23
C LEU A 161 -5.18 -29.98 -2.37
N SER A 162 -5.50 -31.26 -2.21
CA SER A 162 -5.24 -32.29 -3.23
C SER A 162 -6.03 -32.01 -4.51
N GLN A 163 -7.29 -31.60 -4.39
CA GLN A 163 -8.12 -31.22 -5.54
C GLN A 163 -7.59 -29.98 -6.27
N ARG A 164 -7.18 -28.93 -5.52
CA ARG A 164 -6.58 -27.73 -6.11
C ARG A 164 -5.25 -28.02 -6.78
N PHE A 165 -4.42 -28.83 -6.15
CA PHE A 165 -3.16 -29.25 -6.73
C PHE A 165 -3.37 -30.06 -8.02
N ALA A 166 -4.32 -30.99 -8.03
CA ALA A 166 -4.67 -31.73 -9.24
C ALA A 166 -5.16 -30.82 -10.38
N MET A 167 -5.97 -29.80 -10.06
CA MET A 167 -6.45 -28.82 -11.04
C MET A 167 -5.30 -27.96 -11.61
N LEU A 168 -4.40 -27.48 -10.75
CA LEU A 168 -3.19 -26.75 -11.16
C LEU A 168 -2.28 -27.62 -12.05
N MET A 169 -2.05 -28.88 -11.68
CA MET A 169 -1.25 -29.81 -12.48
C MET A 169 -1.91 -30.14 -13.82
N GLY A 170 -3.24 -30.23 -13.86
CA GLY A 170 -3.99 -30.41 -15.10
C GLY A 170 -3.85 -29.23 -16.07
N GLU A 171 -4.00 -28.00 -15.57
CA GLU A 171 -3.77 -26.78 -16.36
C GLU A 171 -2.31 -26.67 -16.81
N TYR A 172 -1.35 -27.05 -15.97
CA TYR A 172 0.07 -27.07 -16.33
C TYR A 172 0.35 -28.05 -17.48
N GLN A 173 -0.19 -29.27 -17.40
CA GLN A 173 -0.01 -30.29 -18.43
C GLN A 173 -0.55 -29.85 -19.79
N ILE A 174 -1.72 -29.21 -19.81
CA ILE A 174 -2.32 -28.64 -21.03
C ILE A 174 -1.47 -27.48 -21.54
N SER A 175 -1.04 -26.59 -20.65
CA SER A 175 -0.29 -25.37 -21.00
C SER A 175 1.15 -25.61 -21.49
N ILE A 176 1.65 -26.85 -21.42
CA ILE A 176 2.99 -27.21 -21.89
C ILE A 176 2.98 -28.24 -23.01
N GLU A 177 1.78 -28.57 -23.53
CA GLU A 177 1.60 -29.57 -24.58
C GLU A 177 2.35 -29.20 -25.87
N ASP A 178 2.42 -27.91 -26.20
CA ASP A 178 3.18 -27.37 -27.33
C ASP A 178 4.62 -26.94 -26.96
N GLY A 179 5.01 -27.12 -25.69
CA GLY A 179 6.33 -26.82 -25.15
C GLY A 179 6.59 -25.33 -24.85
N VAL A 180 5.61 -24.43 -25.00
CA VAL A 180 5.79 -22.98 -24.76
C VAL A 180 4.63 -22.39 -23.97
N ILE A 181 4.91 -21.95 -22.74
CA ILE A 181 3.90 -21.27 -21.92
C ILE A 181 3.68 -19.84 -22.45
N THR A 182 2.51 -19.61 -23.03
CA THR A 182 2.04 -18.30 -23.47
C THR A 182 1.67 -17.40 -22.29
N ASN A 183 1.55 -16.09 -22.52
CA ASN A 183 1.14 -15.13 -21.48
C ASN A 183 -0.27 -15.44 -20.92
N ASN A 184 -1.16 -15.96 -21.75
CA ASN A 184 -2.51 -16.31 -21.30
C ASN A 184 -2.52 -17.57 -20.42
N GLU A 185 -1.70 -18.57 -20.73
CA GLU A 185 -1.51 -19.76 -19.90
C GLU A 185 -0.83 -19.41 -18.58
N ALA A 186 0.21 -18.58 -18.61
CA ALA A 186 0.85 -18.07 -17.40
C ALA A 186 -0.17 -17.38 -16.48
N LYS A 187 -1.07 -16.56 -17.01
CA LYS A 187 -2.14 -15.92 -16.23
C LYS A 187 -3.14 -16.94 -15.64
N ARG A 188 -3.48 -18.01 -16.37
CA ARG A 188 -4.37 -19.07 -15.87
C ARG A 188 -3.69 -19.88 -14.77
N LEU A 189 -2.42 -20.26 -14.94
CA LEU A 189 -1.62 -20.95 -13.92
C LEU A 189 -1.40 -20.11 -12.67
N LEU A 190 -1.14 -18.80 -12.84
CA LEU A 190 -1.03 -17.88 -11.71
C LEU A 190 -2.34 -17.82 -10.92
N ARG A 191 -3.49 -17.81 -11.59
CA ARG A 191 -4.79 -17.83 -10.92
C ARG A 191 -4.97 -19.11 -10.08
N GLU A 192 -4.70 -20.28 -10.65
CA GLU A 192 -4.80 -21.55 -9.90
C GLU A 192 -3.80 -21.64 -8.74
N THR A 193 -2.61 -21.05 -8.89
CA THR A 193 -1.61 -20.99 -7.82
C THR A 193 -2.10 -20.13 -6.64
N VAL A 194 -2.76 -19.00 -6.92
CA VAL A 194 -3.35 -18.15 -5.87
C VAL A 194 -4.48 -18.88 -5.14
N GLU A 195 -5.30 -19.66 -5.84
CA GLU A 195 -6.34 -20.48 -5.19
C GLU A 195 -5.73 -21.60 -4.31
N LEU A 196 -4.64 -22.22 -4.74
CA LEU A 196 -3.88 -23.17 -3.90
C LEU A 196 -3.35 -22.49 -2.62
N GLN A 197 -2.82 -21.27 -2.73
CA GLN A 197 -2.34 -20.51 -1.58
C GLN A 197 -3.45 -20.25 -0.54
N LYS A 198 -4.68 -19.93 -0.98
CA LYS A 198 -5.81 -19.73 -0.07
C LYS A 198 -6.08 -20.98 0.78
N VAL A 199 -6.14 -22.15 0.16
CA VAL A 199 -6.36 -23.42 0.88
C VAL A 199 -5.23 -23.72 1.87
N LEU A 200 -3.97 -23.42 1.50
CA LEU A 200 -2.83 -23.59 2.41
C LEU A 200 -2.90 -22.65 3.62
N ILE A 201 -3.41 -21.42 3.44
CA ILE A 201 -3.62 -20.46 4.52
C ILE A 201 -4.72 -20.96 5.46
N ASP A 202 -5.85 -21.42 4.92
CA ASP A 202 -6.95 -21.97 5.73
C ASP A 202 -6.47 -23.15 6.58
N MET A 203 -5.75 -24.09 5.98
CA MET A 203 -5.18 -25.25 6.68
C MET A 203 -4.22 -24.83 7.80
N LYS A 204 -3.38 -23.81 7.55
CA LYS A 204 -2.48 -23.26 8.57
C LYS A 204 -3.26 -22.71 9.75
N LEU A 205 -4.32 -21.92 9.50
CA LEU A 205 -5.13 -21.32 10.55
C LEU A 205 -5.84 -22.41 11.39
N HIS A 206 -6.44 -23.41 10.75
CA HIS A 206 -7.06 -24.53 11.48
C HIS A 206 -6.05 -25.31 12.35
N LEU A 207 -4.82 -25.52 11.86
CA LEU A 207 -3.76 -26.16 12.64
C LEU A 207 -3.25 -25.31 13.82
N GLU A 208 -3.38 -23.99 13.73
CA GLU A 208 -3.06 -23.08 14.85
C GLU A 208 -4.15 -23.10 15.93
N ASP A 209 -5.41 -23.35 15.55
CA ASP A 209 -6.56 -23.44 16.47
C ASP A 209 -6.67 -24.78 17.23
N GLU A 210 -6.12 -25.88 16.69
CA GLU A 210 -6.15 -27.21 17.36
C GLU A 210 -5.08 -27.40 18.47
N LYS A 211 -4.24 -26.40 18.75
CA LYS A 211 -3.21 -26.44 19.81
C LYS A 211 -3.71 -26.00 21.18
#